data_AF-A0A4P5VDB9-F1
#
_entry.id   AF-A0A4P5VDB9-F1
#
_cell.length_a   1.000
_cell.length_b   1.000
_cell.length_c   1.000
_cell.angle_alpha   90.00
_cell.angle_beta   90.00
_cell.angle_gamma   90.00
#
_symmetry.space_group_name_H-M   'P 1'
#
loop_
_entity.id
_entity.type
_entity.pdbx_description
1 polymer ?
#
loop_
_entity_poly.entity_id
_entity_poly.type
_entity_poly.pdbx_seq_one_letter_code
_entity_poly.pdbx_strand_id
1 'polypeptide(L)'
;MRRAWSAALLLALLAPAAQAAPFSYDPVSFAGFANASFKRDGKRLFVKNLGTCLREGKDKTGYRCLSGDLLEDQPAKQGRNFCKIDAVWYVPFSKTVQLRPGPCQFRSDKQRLMNEGQQLLRQGLEQLENYKR
;
A
#
# COMPACT_ATOMS: atom_id res chain seq x y z
N MET A 1 -9.56 33.52 -43.06
CA MET A 1 -8.67 32.70 -42.20
C MET A 1 -9.35 32.28 -40.89
N ARG A 2 -10.54 31.65 -40.91
CA ARG A 2 -11.27 31.24 -39.68
C ARG A 2 -11.59 29.74 -39.57
N ARG A 3 -11.28 28.95 -40.59
CA ARG A 3 -11.60 27.50 -40.66
C ARG A 3 -10.51 26.56 -40.12
N ALA A 4 -9.26 27.02 -40.01
CA ALA A 4 -8.14 26.16 -39.58
C ALA A 4 -8.10 25.90 -38.07
N TRP A 5 -8.72 26.77 -37.25
CA TRP A 5 -8.69 26.67 -35.80
C TRP A 5 -9.60 25.56 -35.26
N SER A 6 -10.73 25.29 -35.94
CA SER A 6 -11.68 24.25 -35.55
C SER A 6 -11.11 22.83 -35.73
N ALA A 7 -10.23 22.64 -36.73
CA ALA A 7 -9.60 21.34 -36.98
C ALA A 7 -8.54 20.99 -35.92
N ALA A 8 -7.81 21.99 -35.41
CA ALA A 8 -6.80 21.79 -34.37
C ALA A 8 -7.42 21.39 -33.01
N LEU A 9 -8.57 21.96 -32.64
CA LEU A 9 -9.29 21.61 -31.41
C LEU A 9 -9.84 20.18 -31.43
N LEU A 10 -10.27 19.67 -32.60
CA LEU A 10 -10.77 18.31 -32.75
C LEU A 10 -9.66 17.25 -32.64
N LEU A 11 -8.43 17.57 -33.06
CA LEU A 11 -7.28 16.67 -32.92
C LEU A 11 -6.77 16.57 -31.47
N ALA A 12 -6.92 17.63 -30.66
CA ALA A 12 -6.55 17.61 -29.25
C ALA A 12 -7.46 16.66 -28.41
N LEU A 13 -8.69 16.42 -28.84
CA LEU A 13 -9.63 15.47 -28.22
C LEU A 13 -9.33 14.00 -28.54
N LEU A 14 -8.53 13.74 -29.58
CA LEU A 14 -8.10 12.40 -29.99
C LEU A 14 -6.73 12.01 -29.43
N ALA A 15 -6.07 12.92 -28.70
CA ALA A 15 -4.86 12.56 -27.98
C ALA A 15 -5.23 11.48 -26.96
N PRO A 16 -4.63 10.27 -27.03
CA PRO A 16 -4.87 9.26 -26.02
C PRO A 16 -4.53 9.89 -24.67
N ALA A 17 -5.51 9.92 -23.76
CA ALA A 17 -5.25 10.35 -22.40
C ALA A 17 -4.11 9.48 -21.88
N ALA A 18 -2.92 10.04 -21.79
CA ALA A 18 -1.80 9.42 -21.13
C ALA A 18 -2.23 9.26 -19.67
N GLN A 19 -2.75 8.08 -19.34
CA GLN A 19 -3.25 7.77 -18.02
C GLN A 19 -2.04 7.63 -17.10
N ALA A 20 -1.60 8.77 -16.57
CA ALA A 20 -0.61 8.81 -15.52
C ALA A 20 -1.15 8.01 -14.32
N ALA A 21 -0.27 7.24 -13.69
CA ALA A 21 -0.62 6.60 -12.43
C ALA A 21 -0.97 7.69 -11.39
N PRO A 22 -1.96 7.44 -10.52
CA PRO A 22 -2.37 8.39 -9.48
C PRO A 22 -1.35 8.51 -8.32
N PHE A 23 -0.14 7.99 -8.51
CA PHE A 23 0.96 7.96 -7.55
C PHE A 23 2.30 7.95 -8.29
N SER A 24 3.36 8.36 -7.60
CA SER A 24 4.74 8.20 -8.06
C SER A 24 5.15 6.72 -8.00
N TYR A 25 5.88 6.24 -9.01
CA TYR A 25 6.34 4.85 -9.10
C TYR A 25 7.46 4.52 -8.10
N ASP A 26 7.15 4.65 -6.82
CA ASP A 26 7.99 4.25 -5.69
C ASP A 26 7.13 3.47 -4.67
N PRO A 27 7.75 2.57 -3.88
CA PRO A 27 7.01 1.69 -2.97
C PRO A 27 6.18 2.44 -1.91
N VAL A 28 6.64 3.61 -1.45
CA VAL A 28 5.99 4.35 -0.36
C VAL A 28 4.74 5.06 -0.87
N SER A 29 4.85 5.77 -1.99
CA SER A 29 3.71 6.41 -2.65
C SER A 29 2.66 5.38 -3.05
N PHE A 30 3.10 4.23 -3.58
CA PHE A 30 2.17 3.17 -3.94
C PHE A 30 1.49 2.54 -2.71
N ALA A 31 2.20 2.31 -1.61
CA ALA A 31 1.58 1.85 -0.36
C ALA A 31 0.53 2.85 0.15
N GLY A 32 0.82 4.15 0.09
CA GLY A 32 -0.13 5.21 0.42
C GLY A 32 -1.39 5.16 -0.45
N PHE A 33 -1.22 5.04 -1.77
CA PHE A 33 -2.33 4.89 -2.71
C PHE A 33 -3.15 3.62 -2.45
N ALA A 34 -2.49 2.48 -2.25
CA ALA A 34 -3.15 1.20 -1.97
C ALA A 34 -3.99 1.26 -0.69
N ASN A 35 -3.43 1.79 0.39
CA ASN A 35 -4.14 1.97 1.66
C ASN A 35 -5.34 2.91 1.53
N ALA A 36 -5.20 4.00 0.78
CA ALA A 36 -6.31 4.90 0.49
C ALA A 36 -7.40 4.22 -0.35
N SER A 37 -7.02 3.38 -1.32
CA SER A 37 -7.95 2.58 -2.11
C SER A 37 -8.72 1.58 -1.24
N PHE A 38 -8.01 0.80 -0.41
CA PHE A 38 -8.66 -0.18 0.48
C PHE A 38 -9.62 0.49 1.46
N LYS A 39 -9.23 1.62 2.05
CA LYS A 39 -10.10 2.41 2.93
C LYS A 39 -11.36 2.87 2.19
N ARG A 40 -11.24 3.34 0.95
CA ARG A 40 -12.38 3.76 0.13
C ARG A 40 -13.32 2.59 -0.20
N ASP A 41 -12.75 1.41 -0.42
CA ASP A 41 -13.49 0.17 -0.67
C ASP A 41 -14.07 -0.46 0.61
N GLY A 42 -13.94 0.20 1.77
CA GLY A 42 -14.40 -0.31 3.07
C GLY A 42 -13.59 -1.50 3.60
N LYS A 43 -12.46 -1.83 2.97
CA LYS A 43 -11.58 -2.93 3.38
C LYS A 43 -10.69 -2.49 4.54
N ARG A 44 -10.58 -3.32 5.57
CA ARG A 44 -9.70 -3.07 6.73
C ARG A 44 -8.30 -3.63 6.53
N LEU A 45 -7.73 -3.28 5.38
CA LEU A 45 -6.43 -3.76 4.93
C LEU A 45 -5.44 -2.61 4.95
N PHE A 46 -4.22 -2.90 5.41
CA PHE A 46 -3.15 -1.94 5.46
C PHE A 46 -1.84 -2.59 5.03
N VAL A 47 -1.28 -2.12 3.91
CA VAL A 47 -0.01 -2.59 3.36
C VAL A 47 1.13 -1.68 3.79
N LYS A 48 2.28 -2.27 4.09
CA LYS A 48 3.53 -1.57 4.42
C LYS A 48 4.75 -2.39 4.08
N ASN A 49 5.94 -1.79 4.22
CA ASN A 49 7.22 -2.45 4.00
C ASN A 49 7.30 -3.15 2.63
N LEU A 50 6.75 -2.52 1.59
CA LEU A 50 6.75 -3.07 0.25
C LEU A 50 8.20 -3.23 -0.24
N GLY A 51 8.53 -4.42 -0.74
CA GLY A 51 9.85 -4.75 -1.25
C GLY A 51 10.00 -4.41 -2.73
N THR A 52 10.69 -5.26 -3.49
CA THR A 52 10.99 -5.02 -4.90
C THR A 52 9.72 -4.72 -5.70
N CYS A 53 9.69 -3.54 -6.33
CA CYS A 53 8.58 -3.10 -7.17
C CYS A 53 9.02 -2.87 -8.62
N LEU A 54 8.15 -3.21 -9.56
CA LEU A 54 8.39 -3.17 -10.99
C LEU A 54 7.23 -2.47 -11.69
N ARG A 55 7.55 -1.69 -12.73
CA ARG A 55 6.55 -1.14 -13.63
C ARG A 55 6.17 -2.21 -14.65
N GLU A 56 4.86 -2.45 -14.80
CA GLU A 56 4.32 -3.53 -15.63
C GLU A 56 3.38 -2.98 -16.72
N GLY A 57 3.11 -3.80 -17.74
CA GLY A 57 2.24 -3.47 -18.87
C GLY A 57 2.97 -2.81 -20.04
N LYS A 58 2.35 -2.88 -21.23
CA LYS A 58 2.91 -2.36 -22.49
C LYS A 58 3.26 -0.87 -22.39
N ASP A 59 2.44 -0.11 -21.69
CA ASP A 59 2.61 1.34 -21.50
C ASP A 59 3.35 1.71 -20.20
N LYS A 60 3.85 0.71 -19.44
CA LYS A 60 4.49 0.90 -18.11
C LYS A 60 3.62 1.67 -17.11
N THR A 61 2.29 1.58 -17.27
CA THR A 61 1.29 2.22 -16.42
C THR A 61 0.93 1.38 -15.21
N GLY A 62 1.17 0.07 -15.27
CA GLY A 62 1.02 -0.85 -14.15
C GLY A 62 2.19 -0.73 -13.17
N TYR A 63 1.95 -1.11 -11.93
CA TYR A 63 2.98 -1.14 -10.91
C TYR A 63 2.73 -2.28 -9.94
N ARG A 64 3.73 -3.12 -9.72
CA ARG A 64 3.62 -4.32 -8.89
C ARG A 64 4.79 -4.42 -7.94
N CYS A 65 4.50 -4.65 -6.67
CA CYS A 65 5.49 -5.02 -5.67
C CYS A 65 5.39 -6.52 -5.38
N LEU A 66 6.52 -7.20 -5.29
CA LEU A 66 6.65 -8.66 -5.17
C LEU A 66 6.81 -9.15 -3.72
N SER A 67 6.79 -8.23 -2.77
CA SER A 67 6.79 -8.56 -1.35
C SER A 67 6.31 -7.39 -0.52
N GLY A 68 5.90 -7.68 0.70
CA GLY A 68 5.52 -6.69 1.69
C GLY A 68 4.83 -7.30 2.89
N ASP A 69 4.34 -6.44 3.77
CA ASP A 69 3.52 -6.82 4.91
C ASP A 69 2.09 -6.31 4.71
N LEU A 70 1.12 -7.17 5.01
CA LEU A 70 -0.31 -6.85 5.04
C LEU A 70 -0.82 -7.02 6.47
N LEU A 71 -1.45 -5.97 6.96
CA LEU A 71 -2.20 -5.98 8.21
C LEU A 71 -3.70 -6.00 7.85
N GLU A 72 -4.43 -6.94 8.44
CA GLU A 72 -5.88 -7.02 8.30
C GLU A 72 -6.52 -6.98 9.70
N ASP A 73 -7.34 -5.96 9.95
CA ASP A 73 -8.08 -5.86 11.21
C ASP A 73 -9.25 -6.86 11.23
N GLN A 74 -9.28 -7.68 12.28
CA GLN A 74 -10.30 -8.70 12.52
C GLN A 74 -11.11 -8.30 13.76
N PRO A 75 -12.07 -7.35 13.63
CA PRO A 75 -12.80 -6.79 14.77
C PRO A 75 -13.61 -7.86 15.52
N ALA A 76 -14.18 -8.81 14.80
CA ALA A 76 -14.96 -9.91 15.38
C ALA A 76 -14.11 -10.81 16.31
N LYS A 77 -12.79 -10.85 16.10
CA LYS A 77 -11.85 -11.65 16.90
C LYS A 77 -10.97 -10.79 17.82
N GLN A 78 -11.19 -9.48 17.88
CA GLN A 78 -10.39 -8.52 18.66
C GLN A 78 -8.88 -8.69 18.42
N GLY A 79 -8.46 -8.55 17.16
CA GLY A 79 -7.06 -8.65 16.79
C GLY A 79 -6.79 -8.32 15.33
N ARG A 80 -5.59 -8.69 14.88
CA ARG A 80 -5.10 -8.44 13.53
C ARG A 80 -4.44 -9.67 12.93
N ASN A 81 -4.67 -9.92 11.65
CA ASN A 81 -3.81 -10.79 10.87
C ASN A 81 -2.59 -10.01 10.39
N PHE A 82 -1.42 -10.56 10.64
CA PHE A 82 -0.15 -10.11 10.11
C PHE A 82 0.25 -11.09 9.01
N CYS A 83 0.01 -10.69 7.76
CA CYS A 83 0.28 -11.49 6.59
C CYS A 83 1.53 -10.98 5.87
N LYS A 84 2.29 -11.89 5.28
CA LYS A 84 3.20 -11.53 4.19
C LYS A 84 2.41 -11.31 2.91
N ILE A 85 2.93 -10.48 2.02
CA ILE A 85 2.38 -10.26 0.68
C ILE A 85 3.31 -10.95 -0.31
N ASP A 86 2.75 -11.76 -1.20
CA ASP A 86 3.49 -12.33 -2.32
C ASP A 86 3.49 -11.36 -3.52
N ALA A 87 2.39 -10.63 -3.70
CA ALA A 87 2.36 -9.51 -4.63
C ALA A 87 1.22 -8.52 -4.32
N VAL A 88 1.43 -7.25 -4.61
CA VAL A 88 0.39 -6.22 -4.65
C VAL A 88 0.60 -5.38 -5.90
N TRP A 89 -0.45 -5.13 -6.69
CA TRP A 89 -0.34 -4.43 -7.96
C TRP A 89 -1.50 -3.50 -8.26
N TYR A 90 -1.16 -2.43 -8.96
CA TYR A 90 -2.09 -1.49 -9.54
C TYR A 90 -2.52 -1.94 -10.93
N VAL A 91 -3.83 -1.98 -11.18
CA VAL A 91 -4.41 -2.25 -12.50
C VAL A 91 -4.86 -0.91 -13.11
N PRO A 92 -4.17 -0.41 -14.16
CA PRO A 92 -4.42 0.93 -14.69
C PRO A 92 -5.82 1.12 -15.27
N PHE A 93 -6.31 0.11 -15.99
CA PHE A 93 -7.62 0.17 -16.67
C PHE A 93 -8.78 0.31 -15.68
N SER A 94 -8.78 -0.49 -14.61
CA SER A 94 -9.83 -0.46 -13.58
C SER A 94 -9.52 0.51 -12.43
N LYS A 95 -8.34 1.15 -12.43
CA LYS A 95 -7.83 2.02 -11.36
C LYS A 95 -7.91 1.40 -9.95
N THR A 96 -7.78 0.08 -9.88
CA THR A 96 -7.95 -0.69 -8.63
C THR A 96 -6.62 -1.26 -8.18
N VAL A 97 -6.52 -1.53 -6.89
CA VAL A 97 -5.40 -2.30 -6.32
C VAL A 97 -5.85 -3.72 -6.05
N GLN A 98 -5.05 -4.67 -6.55
CA GLN A 98 -5.20 -6.09 -6.28
C GLN A 98 -4.01 -6.58 -5.45
N LEU A 99 -4.22 -7.64 -4.68
CA LEU A 99 -3.17 -8.22 -3.85
C LEU A 99 -3.30 -9.74 -3.81
N ARG A 100 -2.16 -10.39 -3.58
CA ARG A 100 -2.03 -11.81 -3.30
C ARG A 100 -1.39 -11.93 -1.91
N PRO A 101 -2.17 -12.33 -0.89
CA PRO A 101 -1.63 -12.53 0.44
C PRO A 101 -0.85 -13.85 0.47
N GLY A 102 0.26 -13.85 1.20
CA GLY A 102 1.03 -15.04 1.56
C GLY A 102 0.64 -15.53 2.97
N PRO A 103 1.55 -16.18 3.72
CA PRO A 103 1.25 -16.74 5.03
C PRO A 103 0.87 -15.66 6.04
N CYS A 104 -0.13 -15.98 6.88
CA CYS A 104 -0.71 -15.08 7.87
C CYS A 104 -0.58 -15.62 9.29
N GLN A 105 -0.30 -14.73 10.23
CA GLN A 105 -0.35 -15.02 11.67
C GLN A 105 -1.36 -14.09 12.33
N PHE A 106 -2.37 -14.66 12.96
CA PHE A 106 -3.30 -13.90 13.79
C PHE A 106 -2.62 -13.54 15.11
N ARG A 107 -2.77 -12.28 15.53
CA ARG A 107 -2.39 -11.83 16.88
C ARG A 107 -3.59 -11.13 17.51
N SER A 108 -3.97 -11.60 18.69
CA SER A 108 -5.00 -10.95 19.50
C SER A 108 -4.48 -9.62 20.06
N ASP A 109 -5.40 -8.70 20.32
CA ASP A 109 -5.06 -7.40 20.91
C ASP A 109 -4.44 -7.56 22.31
N LYS A 110 -4.91 -8.56 23.09
CA LYS A 110 -4.32 -8.88 24.40
C LYS A 110 -2.85 -9.25 24.29
N GLN A 111 -2.50 -10.11 23.33
CA GLN A 111 -1.12 -10.55 23.15
C GLN A 111 -0.23 -9.43 22.60
N ARG A 112 -0.80 -8.52 21.80
CA ARG A 112 -0.10 -7.32 21.34
C ARG A 112 0.22 -6.37 22.50
N LEU A 113 -0.76 -6.07 23.35
CA LEU A 113 -0.57 -5.21 24.52
C LEU A 113 0.45 -5.79 25.50
N MET A 114 0.45 -7.11 25.72
CA MET A 114 1.45 -7.76 26.57
C MET A 114 2.87 -7.65 25.99
N ASN A 115 3.04 -7.89 24.68
CA ASN A 115 4.35 -7.80 24.04
C ASN A 115 4.89 -6.36 23.99
N GLU A 116 4.04 -5.40 23.63
CA GLU A 116 4.41 -3.96 23.61
C GLU A 116 4.74 -3.48 25.03
N GLY A 117 3.96 -3.88 26.03
CA GLY A 117 4.23 -3.56 27.44
C GLY A 117 5.54 -4.14 27.96
N GLN A 118 5.85 -5.40 27.64
CA GLN A 118 7.13 -6.03 28.01
C GLN A 118 8.32 -5.33 27.36
N GLN A 119 8.20 -4.89 26.11
CA GLN A 119 9.27 -4.19 25.41
C GLN A 119 9.53 -2.82 26.03
N LEU A 120 8.48 -2.06 26.38
CA LEU A 120 8.61 -0.78 27.09
C LEU A 120 9.27 -0.95 28.46
N LEU A 121 8.88 -1.98 29.22
CA LEU A 121 9.50 -2.28 30.52
C LEU A 121 10.99 -2.58 30.38
N ARG A 122 11.39 -3.38 29.38
CA ARG A 122 12.82 -3.65 29.12
C ARG A 122 13.59 -2.39 28.76
N GLN A 123 13.06 -1.55 27.87
CA GLN A 123 13.69 -0.28 27.49
C GLN A 123 13.83 0.67 28.69
N GLY A 124 12.81 0.74 29.55
CA GLY A 124 12.87 1.53 30.78
C GLY A 124 13.92 1.02 31.76
N LEU A 125 14.03 -0.29 31.94
CA LEU A 125 15.06 -0.90 32.79
C LEU A 125 16.48 -0.66 32.24
N GLU A 126 16.70 -0.83 30.93
CA GLU A 126 17.98 -0.54 30.28
C GLU A 126 18.40 0.93 30.43
N GLN A 127 17.46 1.86 30.34
CA GLN A 127 17.76 3.29 30.58
C GLN A 127 18.17 3.55 32.04
N LEU A 128 17.50 2.93 33.00
CA LEU A 128 17.82 3.08 34.42
C LEU A 128 19.19 2.46 34.79
N GLU A 129 19.56 1.34 34.17
CA GLU A 129 20.88 0.74 34.36
C GLU A 129 22.00 1.59 33.75
N ASN A 130 21.78 2.17 32.58
CA ASN A 130 22.76 3.05 31.93
C ASN A 130 22.88 4.42 32.62
N TYR A 131 21.84 4.91 33.29
CA TYR A 131 21.89 6.16 34.05
C TYR A 131 22.68 6.04 35.38
N LYS A 132 22.87 4.81 35.88
CA LYS A 132 23.67 4.53 37.09
C LYS A 132 25.16 4.29 36.80
N ARG A 133 25.59 4.31 35.54
CA ARG A 133 27.00 4.36 35.13
C ARG A 133 27.40 5.78 34.79
#